data_AF-A0A2D7ZDT8-F1
#
_entry.id   AF-A0A2D7ZDT8-F1
#
_cell.length_a   1.000
_cell.length_b   1.000
_cell.length_c   1.000
_cell.angle_alpha   90.00
_cell.angle_beta   90.00
_cell.angle_gamma   90.00
#
_symmetry.space_group_name_H-M   'P 1'
#
loop_
_entity.id
_entity.type
_entity.pdbx_description
1 polymer ?
#
loop_
_entity_poly.entity_id
_entity_poly.type
_entity_poly.pdbx_seq_one_letter_code
_entity_poly.pdbx_strand_id
1 'polypeptide(L)' 'YQARLAKPGETKALTRFYLDIDWNGKEMFLQSRAHDETGYVQPTKEQLRKVRGLNSIYHNNCIQTWWVKKGGEVENVEVS' A
#
# COMPACT_ATOMS: atom_id res chain seq x y z
N TYR A 1 -4.46 -7.11 8.74
CA TYR A 1 -4.87 -6.23 9.87
C TYR A 1 -5.56 -5.00 9.31
N GLN A 2 -6.59 -4.50 10.01
CA GLN A 2 -7.22 -3.22 9.66
C GLN A 2 -6.53 -2.11 10.44
N ALA A 3 -6.02 -1.10 9.74
CA ALA A 3 -5.43 0.09 10.34
C ALA A 3 -6.52 1.04 10.87
N ARG A 4 -6.20 1.83 11.89
CA ARG A 4 -7.09 2.93 12.33
C ARG A 4 -6.85 4.17 11.49
N LEU A 5 -7.91 4.89 11.15
CA LEU A 5 -7.78 6.23 10.59
C LEU A 5 -7.49 7.22 11.71
N ALA A 6 -6.69 8.25 11.41
CA ALA A 6 -6.37 9.31 12.37
C ALA A 6 -7.60 10.15 12.75
N LYS A 7 -8.51 10.30 11.79
CA LYS A 7 -9.83 10.92 11.88
C LYS A 7 -10.75 10.26 10.84
N PRO A 8 -12.08 10.44 10.90
CA PRO A 8 -12.96 10.03 9.82
C PRO A 8 -12.44 10.55 8.47
N GLY A 9 -12.52 9.70 7.44
CA GLY A 9 -12.13 10.10 6.07
C GLY A 9 -13.05 11.20 5.54
N GLU A 10 -12.50 12.09 4.73
CA GLU A 10 -13.24 13.15 4.05
C GLU A 10 -13.20 12.92 2.54
N THR A 11 -14.31 13.24 1.85
CA THR A 11 -14.46 13.00 0.41
C THR A 11 -13.35 13.68 -0.37
N LYS A 12 -12.57 12.88 -1.10
CA LYS A 12 -11.49 13.32 -2.01
C LYS A 12 -10.35 14.08 -1.31
N ALA A 13 -10.18 13.89 0.00
CA ALA A 13 -9.08 14.46 0.77
C ALA A 13 -8.07 13.38 1.22
N LEU A 14 -6.82 13.79 1.49
CA LEU A 14 -5.83 12.88 2.04
C LEU A 14 -6.26 12.39 3.43
N THR A 15 -6.14 11.07 3.64
CA THR A 15 -6.51 10.42 4.91
C THR A 15 -5.29 9.74 5.50
N ARG A 16 -4.95 10.10 6.75
CA ARG A 16 -3.87 9.47 7.53
C ARG A 16 -4.39 8.20 8.22
N PHE A 17 -3.58 7.14 8.23
CA PHE A 17 -3.86 5.92 8.98
C PHE A 17 -2.64 5.47 9.80
N TYR A 18 -2.88 4.62 10.79
CA TYR A 18 -1.86 4.03 11.65
C TYR A 18 -2.16 2.54 11.89
N LEU A 19 -1.11 1.73 11.91
CA LEU A 19 -1.15 0.36 12.38
C LEU A 19 0.03 0.19 13.34
N ASP A 20 -0.27 0.04 14.63
CA ASP A 20 0.74 -0.13 15.66
C ASP A 20 1.13 -1.62 15.71
N ILE A 21 2.43 -1.92 15.69
CA ILE A 21 2.95 -3.30 15.72
C ILE A 21 4.15 -3.38 16.66
N ASP A 22 4.31 -4.53 17.31
CA ASP A 22 5.55 -4.90 17.99
C ASP A 22 6.47 -5.60 17.00
N TRP A 23 7.49 -4.89 16.53
CA TRP A 23 8.42 -5.45 15.57
C TRP A 23 9.43 -6.39 16.26
N ASN A 24 9.46 -7.64 15.84
CA ASN A 24 10.33 -8.68 16.40
C ASN A 24 11.72 -8.76 15.73
N GLY A 25 12.11 -7.74 14.94
CA GLY A 25 13.39 -7.69 14.23
C GLY A 25 13.49 -8.57 12.98
N LYS A 26 12.44 -9.32 12.62
CA LYS A 26 12.41 -10.07 11.36
C LYS A 26 12.12 -9.15 10.18
N GLU A 27 12.58 -9.55 9.01
CA GLU A 27 12.26 -8.82 7.79
C GLU A 27 10.75 -8.77 7.54
N MET A 28 10.30 -7.66 6.95
CA MET A 28 8.90 -7.46 6.60
C MET A 28 8.77 -6.89 5.19
N PHE A 29 7.75 -7.33 4.47
CA PHE A 29 7.28 -6.66 3.25
C PHE A 29 6.02 -5.87 3.59
N LEU A 30 6.19 -4.58 3.89
CA LEU A 30 5.09 -3.71 4.27
C LEU A 30 4.30 -3.28 3.03
N GLN A 31 2.99 -3.46 3.10
CA GLN A 31 2.04 -3.03 2.08
C GLN A 31 0.83 -2.39 2.74
N SER A 32 0.18 -1.47 2.03
CA SER A 32 -1.13 -0.93 2.42
C SER A 32 -2.08 -1.00 1.24
N ARG A 33 -3.38 -1.17 1.53
CA ARG A 33 -4.43 -1.31 0.51
C ARG A 33 -5.66 -0.49 0.92
N ALA A 34 -5.93 0.58 0.20
CA ALA A 34 -7.10 1.41 0.41
C ALA A 34 -8.39 0.77 -0.13
N HIS A 35 -9.51 1.06 0.54
CA HIS A 35 -10.87 0.75 0.11
C HIS A 35 -11.68 2.04 0.25
N ASP A 36 -12.50 2.39 -0.74
CA ASP A 36 -13.33 3.59 -0.71
C ASP A 36 -14.84 3.28 -0.62
N GLU A 37 -15.64 4.32 -0.45
CA GLU A 37 -17.10 4.23 -0.29
C GLU A 37 -17.84 3.66 -1.51
N THR A 38 -17.19 3.59 -2.68
CA THR A 38 -17.76 3.00 -3.90
C THR A 38 -17.59 1.48 -3.95
N GLY A 39 -16.83 0.92 -3.02
CA GLY A 39 -16.41 -0.49 -3.02
C GLY A 39 -15.15 -0.74 -3.84
N TYR A 40 -14.49 0.31 -4.37
CA TYR A 40 -13.22 0.14 -5.06
C TYR A 40 -12.13 -0.26 -4.07
N VAL A 41 -11.34 -1.26 -4.45
CA VAL A 41 -10.20 -1.76 -3.68
C VAL A 41 -8.93 -1.47 -4.47
N GLN A 42 -7.95 -0.85 -3.81
CA GLN A 42 -6.68 -0.51 -4.45
C GLN A 42 -6.01 -1.77 -5.06
N PRO A 43 -5.63 -1.73 -6.34
CA PRO A 43 -5.17 -2.90 -7.07
C PRO A 43 -3.70 -3.22 -6.79
N THR A 44 -3.29 -4.47 -7.02
CA THR A 44 -1.87 -4.83 -7.14
C THR A 44 -1.30 -4.29 -8.45
N LYS A 45 0.04 -4.23 -8.55
CA LYS A 45 0.70 -3.82 -9.79
C LYS A 45 0.42 -4.80 -10.93
N GLU A 46 0.37 -6.09 -10.63
CA GLU A 46 -0.01 -7.14 -11.57
C GLU A 46 -1.44 -6.94 -12.11
N GLN A 47 -2.40 -6.67 -11.23
CA GLN A 47 -3.79 -6.38 -11.63
C GLN A 47 -3.86 -5.17 -12.56
N LEU A 48 -3.12 -4.09 -12.27
CA LEU A 48 -3.06 -2.93 -13.17
C LEU A 48 -2.42 -3.29 -14.51
N ARG A 49 -1.29 -4.00 -14.51
CA ARG A 49 -0.59 -4.40 -15.75
C ARG A 49 -1.43 -5.32 -16.63
N LYS A 50 -2.20 -6.24 -16.03
CA LYS A 50 -3.10 -7.14 -16.76
C LYS A 50 -4.14 -6.37 -17.58
N VAL A 51 -4.59 -5.21 -17.07
CA VAL A 51 -5.61 -4.39 -17.74
C VAL A 51 -4.99 -3.30 -18.63
N ARG A 52 -3.83 -2.75 -18.26
CA ARG A 52 -3.26 -1.54 -18.86
C ARG A 52 -1.95 -1.75 -19.61
N GLY A 53 -1.38 -2.95 -19.55
CA GLY A 53 -0.03 -3.23 -20.04
C GLY A 53 1.07 -2.56 -19.20
N LEU A 54 2.29 -2.53 -19.75
CA LEU A 54 3.48 -2.03 -19.06
C LEU A 54 3.77 -0.55 -19.32
N ASN A 55 3.16 0.03 -20.36
CA ASN A 55 3.48 1.38 -20.85
C ASN A 55 2.47 2.45 -20.39
N SER A 56 1.75 2.19 -19.29
CA SER A 56 0.82 3.15 -18.70
C SER A 56 1.57 4.15 -17.83
N ILE A 57 1.75 5.37 -18.33
CA ILE A 57 2.59 6.42 -17.70
C ILE A 57 1.86 7.10 -16.52
N TYR A 58 0.52 7.13 -16.54
CA TYR A 58 -0.30 7.85 -15.57
C TYR A 58 -1.20 6.93 -14.74
N HIS A 59 -1.73 7.46 -13.64
CA HIS A 59 -2.71 6.78 -12.77
C HIS A 59 -2.22 5.43 -12.22
N ASN A 60 -0.92 5.31 -11.92
CA ASN A 60 -0.38 4.14 -11.25
C ASN A 60 -0.67 4.20 -9.74
N ASN A 61 -1.82 3.66 -9.35
CA ASN A 61 -2.28 3.60 -7.97
C ASN A 61 -2.10 2.21 -7.36
N CYS A 62 -1.19 1.37 -7.87
CA CYS A 62 -1.01 0.05 -7.31
C CYS A 62 -0.53 0.09 -5.85
N ILE A 63 -0.76 -1.01 -5.13
CA ILE A 63 -0.14 -1.25 -3.83
C ILE A 63 1.39 -1.12 -3.95
N GLN A 64 1.98 -0.34 -3.04
CA GLN A 64 3.43 -0.20 -2.89
C GLN A 64 3.95 -1.22 -1.86
N THR A 65 5.16 -1.73 -2.08
CA THR A 65 5.86 -2.62 -1.14
C THR A 65 7.14 -1.96 -0.62
N TRP A 66 7.33 -2.03 0.69
CA TRP A 66 8.59 -1.65 1.34
C TRP A 66 9.21 -2.87 1.99
N TRP A 67 10.45 -3.20 1.64
CA TRP A 67 11.20 -4.25 2.33
C TRP A 67 11.94 -3.64 3.51
N VAL A 68 11.48 -3.95 4.72
CA VAL A 68 12.17 -3.61 5.96
C VAL A 68 13.14 -4.73 6.27
N LYS A 69 14.44 -4.42 6.23
CA LYS A 69 15.52 -5.35 6.55
C LYS A 69 15.68 -5.50 8.06
N LYS A 70 16.42 -6.52 8.50
CA LYS A 70 16.70 -6.78 9.92
C LYS A 70 17.38 -5.59 10.63
N GLY A 71 18.21 -4.83 9.92
CA GLY A 71 18.88 -3.63 10.44
C GLY A 71 17.99 -2.38 10.53
N GLY A 72 16.75 -2.45 10.00
CA GLY A 72 15.81 -1.33 9.95
C GLY A 72 15.89 -0.49 8.68
N GLU A 73 16.83 -0.78 7.77
CA GLU A 73 16.86 -0.16 6.44
C GLU A 73 15.61 -0.55 5.64
N VAL A 74 15.15 0.38 4.81
CA VAL A 74 13.91 0.22 4.04
C VAL A 74 14.16 0.44 2.57
N GLU A 75 13.78 -0.54 1.75
CA GLU A 75 13.95 -0.49 0.29
C GLU A 75 12.61 -0.46 -0.45
N ASN A 76 12.56 0.31 -1.53
CA ASN A 76 11.48 0.25 -2.51
C ASN A 76 11.67 -1.01 -3.36
N VAL A 77 10.76 -1.96 -3.24
CA VAL A 77 10.83 -3.23 -3.97
C VAL A 77 9.51 -3.52 -4.67
N GLU A 78 9.58 -4.36 -5.69
CA GLU A 78 8.42 -5.02 -6.27
C GLU A 78 8.44 -6.49 -5.82
N VAL A 79 7.30 -6.98 -5.31
CA VAL A 79 7.07 -8.40 -5.06
C VAL A 79 6.00 -8.86 -6.05
N SER A 80 6.32 -9.90 -6.82
CA SER A 80 5.47 -10.52 -7.82
C SER A 80 4.69 -11.68 -7.23
#